data_AF-A0A4Q5L7S7-F1
#
_entry.id   AF-A0A4Q5L7S7-F1
#
_cell.length_a   1.000
_cell.length_b   1.000
_cell.length_c   1.000
_cell.angle_alpha   90.00
_cell.angle_beta   90.00
_cell.angle_gamma   90.00
#
_symmetry.space_group_name_H-M   'P 1'
#
loop_
_entity.id
_entity.type
_entity.pdbx_description
1 polymer ?
#
loop_
_entity_poly.entity_id
_entity_poly.type
_entity_poly.pdbx_seq_one_letter_code
_entity_poly.pdbx_strand_id
1 'polypeptide(L)'
;MSPFLLSFFLLAGLRPPTATPAAHPSGSLATATPVDFWRELPTTQARRLGKARLTPTRYRVFALDLAGLRRTLAPATADSGPDLLLPLPDGSRQLYHLRASTTMAPELAARYPTLRTYAGQSATAPADYVRLEVTSTGLHALLVRAGRTLLIEPYRAGDTQHYICFDKAALPAGSKPAFEIPGGPQR
;
A
#
# COMPACT_ATOMS: atom_id res chain seq x y z
N MET A 1 32.68 41.54 -84.56
CA MET A 1 32.06 42.50 -83.64
C MET A 1 31.07 41.74 -82.77
N SER A 2 31.48 41.41 -81.54
CA SER A 2 30.63 40.96 -80.39
C SER A 2 29.67 42.10 -79.98
N PRO A 3 28.59 41.91 -79.18
CA PRO A 3 28.45 40.94 -78.06
C PRO A 3 27.04 40.32 -77.83
N PHE A 4 26.98 39.22 -77.06
CA PHE A 4 25.84 38.88 -76.20
C PHE A 4 26.36 38.18 -74.94
N LEU A 5 25.99 38.69 -73.76
CA LEU A 5 26.31 38.09 -72.45
C LEU A 5 25.52 36.80 -72.25
N LEU A 6 26.20 35.73 -71.83
CA LEU A 6 25.60 34.50 -71.32
C LEU A 6 25.77 34.47 -69.79
N SER A 7 24.66 34.47 -69.06
CA SER A 7 24.64 34.26 -67.61
C SER A 7 24.53 32.78 -67.27
N PHE A 8 25.36 32.39 -66.31
CA PHE A 8 25.45 31.14 -65.57
C PHE A 8 24.10 30.65 -65.01
N PHE A 9 23.85 29.33 -65.04
CA PHE A 9 23.25 28.65 -63.90
C PHE A 9 23.91 27.29 -63.62
N LEU A 10 24.05 27.06 -62.33
CA LEU A 10 24.93 26.15 -61.63
C LEU A 10 24.24 24.81 -61.30
N LEU A 11 25.00 23.73 -61.49
CA LEU A 11 25.12 22.47 -60.75
C LEU A 11 24.02 21.97 -59.76
N ALA A 12 23.78 20.66 -59.84
CA ALA A 12 23.61 19.65 -58.76
C ALA A 12 22.40 18.74 -59.05
N GLY A 13 22.49 17.41 -59.09
CA GLY A 13 23.28 16.50 -58.25
C GLY A 13 22.28 15.61 -57.49
N LEU A 14 21.72 14.60 -58.17
CA LEU A 14 20.75 13.65 -57.59
C LEU A 14 21.44 12.75 -56.56
N ARG A 15 20.92 12.69 -55.33
CA ARG A 15 21.27 11.69 -54.30
C ARG A 15 19.99 10.94 -53.87
N PRO A 16 20.02 9.60 -53.70
CA PRO A 16 18.86 8.83 -53.27
C PRO A 16 18.55 9.02 -51.77
N PRO A 17 17.31 8.71 -51.32
CA PRO A 17 16.87 8.96 -49.96
C PRO A 17 17.45 7.94 -48.97
N THR A 18 18.06 8.44 -47.89
CA THR A 18 18.35 7.66 -46.68
C THR A 18 17.07 7.44 -45.89
N ALA A 19 16.71 6.18 -45.65
CA ALA A 19 15.67 5.79 -44.71
C ALA A 19 16.14 6.07 -43.27
N THR A 20 15.40 6.92 -42.55
CA THR A 20 15.58 7.18 -41.13
C THR A 20 14.89 6.06 -40.33
N PRO A 21 15.57 5.33 -39.43
CA PRO A 21 14.86 4.51 -38.46
C PRO A 21 14.21 5.45 -37.42
N ALA A 22 12.88 5.43 -37.36
CA ALA A 22 12.14 6.05 -36.27
C ALA A 22 12.49 5.34 -34.97
N ALA A 23 13.36 5.95 -34.16
CA ALA A 23 13.56 5.56 -32.78
C ALA A 23 12.30 5.92 -32.00
N HIS A 24 11.43 4.93 -31.79
CA HIS A 24 10.36 5.05 -30.81
C HIS A 24 11.03 5.12 -29.43
N PRO A 25 10.75 6.12 -28.59
CA PRO A 25 11.12 6.03 -27.19
C PRO A 25 10.31 4.88 -26.59
N SER A 26 10.94 3.71 -26.43
CA SER A 26 10.48 2.69 -25.49
C SER A 26 10.42 3.37 -24.13
N GLY A 27 9.22 3.75 -23.72
CA GLY A 27 8.97 4.30 -22.40
C GLY A 27 9.51 3.32 -21.37
N SER A 28 10.57 3.72 -20.68
CA SER A 28 10.98 3.06 -19.45
C SER A 28 9.82 3.18 -18.48
N LEU A 29 9.09 2.08 -18.26
CA LEU A 29 8.16 2.00 -17.15
C LEU A 29 9.00 2.16 -15.88
N ALA A 30 8.92 3.35 -15.28
CA ALA A 30 9.55 3.60 -13.99
C ALA A 30 8.99 2.57 -13.00
N THR A 31 9.80 1.57 -12.63
CA THR A 31 9.47 0.67 -11.53
C THR A 31 9.44 1.54 -10.27
N ALA A 32 8.25 1.90 -9.81
CA ALA A 32 8.10 2.57 -8.53
C ALA A 32 8.66 1.66 -7.45
N THR A 33 9.70 2.10 -6.75
CA THR A 33 10.27 1.34 -5.64
C THR A 33 9.18 1.17 -4.57
N PRO A 34 8.90 -0.07 -4.12
CA PRO A 34 7.89 -0.30 -3.10
C PRO A 34 8.30 0.40 -1.80
N VAL A 35 7.38 1.18 -1.23
CA VAL A 35 7.67 2.01 -0.05
C VAL A 35 7.44 1.20 1.23
N ASP A 36 8.45 1.18 2.12
CA ASP A 36 8.35 0.57 3.45
C ASP A 36 8.36 1.66 4.53
N PHE A 37 7.31 1.70 5.35
CA PHE A 37 7.16 2.62 6.48
C PHE A 37 7.41 1.93 7.84
N TRP A 38 7.71 0.63 7.83
CA TRP A 38 7.75 -0.20 9.02
C TRP A 38 9.18 -0.55 9.39
N ARG A 39 9.54 -0.25 10.63
CA ARG A 39 10.80 -0.68 11.23
C ARG A 39 10.53 -1.66 12.36
N GLU A 40 11.04 -2.88 12.25
CA GLU A 40 10.92 -3.85 13.34
C GLU A 40 11.70 -3.37 14.57
N LEU A 41 11.09 -3.50 15.75
CA LEU A 41 11.74 -3.17 17.01
C LEU A 41 12.38 -4.42 17.62
N PRO A 42 13.67 -4.36 18.00
CA PRO A 42 14.30 -5.41 18.77
C PRO A 42 13.53 -5.70 20.07
N THR A 43 13.52 -6.96 20.50
CA THR A 43 12.82 -7.40 21.71
C THR A 43 13.18 -6.57 22.96
N THR A 44 14.42 -6.12 23.07
CA THR A 44 14.88 -5.26 24.18
C THR A 44 14.19 -3.90 24.20
N GLN A 45 13.96 -3.29 23.04
CA GLN A 45 13.21 -2.03 22.92
C GLN A 45 11.72 -2.27 23.12
N ALA A 46 11.17 -3.32 22.51
CA ALA A 46 9.76 -3.68 22.66
C ALA A 46 9.35 -3.94 24.12
N ARG A 47 10.21 -4.58 24.93
CA ARG A 47 9.97 -4.79 26.37
C ARG A 47 9.80 -3.49 27.15
N ARG A 48 10.45 -2.39 26.74
CA ARG A 48 10.34 -1.09 27.40
C ARG A 48 8.96 -0.44 27.21
N LEU A 49 8.20 -0.88 26.21
CA LEU A 49 6.82 -0.43 25.98
C LEU A 49 5.82 -1.02 26.99
N GLY A 50 6.24 -1.97 27.81
CA GLY A 50 5.40 -2.65 28.81
C GLY A 50 4.50 -3.71 28.19
N LYS A 51 3.25 -3.83 28.67
CA LYS A 51 2.28 -4.81 28.18
C LYS A 51 1.47 -4.24 27.00
N ALA A 52 1.34 -5.00 25.93
CA ALA A 52 0.48 -4.66 24.79
C ALA A 52 -1.01 -4.79 25.17
N ARG A 53 -1.88 -4.03 24.49
CA ARG A 53 -3.35 -4.10 24.67
C ARG A 53 -3.88 -5.49 24.35
N LEU A 54 -3.43 -6.05 23.23
CA LEU A 54 -3.71 -7.43 22.84
C LEU A 54 -2.53 -8.29 23.24
N THR A 55 -2.80 -9.49 23.74
CA THR A 55 -1.77 -10.43 24.21
C THR A 55 -1.77 -11.72 23.39
N PRO A 56 -1.50 -11.67 22.08
CA PRO A 56 -1.28 -12.88 21.29
C PRO A 56 -0.06 -13.64 21.81
N THR A 57 -0.10 -14.96 21.71
CA THR A 57 0.99 -15.86 22.15
C THR A 57 2.26 -15.67 21.32
N ARG A 58 2.14 -15.22 20.07
CA ARG A 58 3.25 -14.90 19.16
C ARG A 58 2.92 -13.63 18.38
N TYR A 59 3.84 -12.68 18.39
CA TYR A 59 3.74 -11.42 17.65
C TYR A 59 5.10 -10.78 17.44
N ARG A 60 5.16 -9.85 16.49
CA ARG A 60 6.30 -8.94 16.27
C ARG A 60 5.87 -7.50 16.54
N VAL A 61 6.83 -6.65 16.90
CA VAL A 61 6.58 -5.25 17.23
C VAL A 61 7.27 -4.36 16.21
N PHE A 62 6.56 -3.36 15.70
CA PHE A 62 7.06 -2.43 14.70
C PHE A 62 6.85 -0.98 15.13
N ALA A 63 7.77 -0.12 14.72
CA ALA A 63 7.53 1.31 14.64
C ALA A 63 7.05 1.67 13.22
N LEU A 64 6.06 2.57 13.13
CA LEU A 64 5.49 3.04 11.87
C LEU A 64 5.76 4.54 11.68
N ASP A 65 6.24 4.92 10.50
CA ASP A 65 6.12 6.31 10.03
C ASP A 65 4.70 6.57 9.52
N LEU A 66 3.78 6.84 10.44
CA LEU A 66 2.36 7.05 10.11
C LEU A 66 2.16 8.32 9.28
N ALA A 67 2.99 9.34 9.47
CA ALA A 67 2.91 10.58 8.71
C ALA A 67 3.31 10.36 7.24
N GLY A 68 4.43 9.66 6.99
CA GLY A 68 4.85 9.26 5.64
C GLY A 68 3.82 8.37 4.95
N LEU A 69 3.28 7.39 5.67
CA LEU A 69 2.23 6.51 5.15
C LEU A 69 0.97 7.30 4.77
N ARG A 70 0.50 8.22 5.63
CA ARG A 70 -0.67 9.08 5.33
C ARG A 70 -0.46 9.94 4.09
N ARG A 71 0.71 10.56 3.94
CA ARG A 71 1.03 11.36 2.74
C ARG A 71 0.99 10.52 1.47
N THR A 72 1.50 9.29 1.54
CA THR A 72 1.57 8.37 0.39
C THR A 72 0.19 7.84 0.00
N LEU A 73 -0.69 7.63 0.97
CA LEU A 73 -2.07 7.19 0.74
C LEU A 73 -3.05 8.33 0.40
N ALA A 74 -2.68 9.59 0.69
CA ALA A 74 -3.54 10.75 0.44
C ALA A 74 -4.12 10.79 -0.99
N PRO A 75 -3.34 10.61 -2.07
CA PRO A 75 -3.84 10.68 -3.45
C PRO A 75 -4.58 9.42 -3.92
N ALA A 76 -4.66 8.35 -3.12
CA ALA A 76 -5.33 7.12 -3.54
C ALA A 76 -6.83 7.34 -3.76
N THR A 77 -7.36 6.74 -4.83
CA THR A 77 -8.76 6.75 -5.24
C THR A 77 -9.29 5.31 -5.32
N ALA A 78 -10.57 5.13 -5.66
CA ALA A 78 -11.12 3.80 -5.91
C ALA A 78 -10.40 3.07 -7.07
N ASP A 79 -9.88 3.83 -8.04
CA ASP A 79 -9.32 3.32 -9.30
C ASP A 79 -7.79 3.38 -9.37
N SER A 80 -7.12 3.93 -8.35
CA SER A 80 -5.66 4.01 -8.33
C SER A 80 -5.12 4.22 -6.92
N GLY A 81 -3.90 3.79 -6.67
CA GLY A 81 -3.17 4.11 -5.45
C GLY A 81 -1.78 3.48 -5.42
N PRO A 82 -1.06 3.63 -4.31
CA PRO A 82 0.33 3.23 -4.20
C PRO A 82 0.49 1.74 -3.90
N ASP A 83 1.67 1.21 -4.19
CA ASP A 83 2.11 -0.08 -3.67
C ASP A 83 2.80 0.09 -2.31
N LEU A 84 2.35 -0.66 -1.30
CA LEU A 84 2.90 -0.62 0.06
C LEU A 84 3.41 -1.98 0.53
N LEU A 85 4.59 -1.98 1.15
CA LEU A 85 5.10 -3.13 1.88
C LEU A 85 4.48 -3.17 3.28
N LEU A 86 3.87 -4.31 3.62
CA LEU A 86 3.34 -4.56 4.95
C LEU A 86 4.12 -5.68 5.64
N PRO A 87 4.39 -5.56 6.96
CA PRO A 87 5.04 -6.60 7.74
C PRO A 87 4.14 -7.81 7.88
N LEU A 88 4.76 -8.99 7.87
CA LEU A 88 4.12 -10.25 8.23
C LEU A 88 4.66 -10.79 9.57
N PRO A 89 3.90 -11.63 10.29
CA PRO A 89 4.34 -12.19 11.58
C PRO A 89 5.55 -13.11 11.48
N ASP A 90 5.85 -13.64 10.29
CA ASP A 90 7.06 -14.43 10.05
C ASP A 90 8.34 -13.58 9.92
N GLY A 91 8.20 -12.25 9.80
CA GLY A 91 9.30 -11.29 9.65
C GLY A 91 9.52 -10.82 8.22
N SER A 92 8.84 -11.43 7.25
CA SER A 92 8.89 -10.99 5.86
C SER A 92 8.04 -9.73 5.61
N ARG A 93 8.12 -9.24 4.37
CA ARG A 93 7.29 -8.14 3.85
C ARG A 93 6.48 -8.66 2.68
N GLN A 94 5.24 -8.18 2.55
CA GLN A 94 4.40 -8.45 1.38
C GLN A 94 3.97 -7.14 0.74
N LEU A 95 4.08 -7.08 -0.59
CA LEU A 95 3.65 -5.93 -1.37
C LEU A 95 2.17 -6.03 -1.70
N TYR A 96 1.44 -4.95 -1.44
CA TYR A 96 0.03 -4.81 -1.79
C TYR A 96 -0.18 -3.53 -2.61
N HIS A 97 -0.93 -3.66 -3.71
CA HIS A 97 -1.43 -2.52 -4.46
C HIS A 97 -2.70 -2.00 -3.80
N LEU A 98 -2.69 -0.76 -3.32
CA LEU A 98 -3.78 -0.20 -2.53
C LEU A 98 -4.68 0.76 -3.32
N ARG A 99 -5.96 0.76 -2.98
CA ARG A 99 -7.00 1.64 -3.52
C ARG A 99 -7.88 2.13 -2.37
N ALA A 100 -8.36 3.36 -2.44
CA ALA A 100 -9.32 3.86 -1.46
C ALA A 100 -10.64 3.08 -1.56
N SER A 101 -11.19 2.64 -0.42
CA SER A 101 -12.48 1.96 -0.38
C SER A 101 -13.57 2.99 -0.08
N THR A 102 -14.43 3.28 -1.05
CA THR A 102 -15.52 4.26 -0.89
C THR A 102 -16.81 3.54 -0.49
N THR A 103 -16.86 3.03 0.74
CA THR A 103 -18.09 2.40 1.28
C THR A 103 -18.85 3.35 2.21
N MET A 104 -18.29 4.52 2.54
CA MET A 104 -18.93 5.47 3.44
C MET A 104 -19.84 6.43 2.66
N ALA A 105 -21.10 6.53 3.10
CA ALA A 105 -22.01 7.57 2.61
C ALA A 105 -21.44 8.98 2.90
N PRO A 106 -21.73 10.00 2.06
CA PRO A 106 -21.18 11.34 2.22
C PRO A 106 -21.39 11.94 3.62
N GLU A 107 -22.57 11.72 4.22
CA GLU A 107 -22.90 12.19 5.57
C GLU A 107 -22.02 11.55 6.65
N LEU A 108 -21.64 10.29 6.48
CA LEU A 108 -20.76 9.57 7.40
C LEU A 108 -19.30 10.02 7.22
N ALA A 109 -18.88 10.27 5.98
CA ALA A 109 -17.57 10.84 5.69
C ALA A 109 -17.40 12.23 6.30
N ALA A 110 -18.45 13.07 6.30
CA ALA A 110 -18.43 14.38 6.95
C ALA A 110 -18.29 14.28 8.49
N ARG A 111 -18.86 13.24 9.11
CA ARG A 111 -18.75 12.99 10.57
C ARG A 111 -17.39 12.40 10.96
N TYR A 112 -16.75 11.64 10.08
CA TYR A 112 -15.46 10.98 10.33
C TYR A 112 -14.41 11.38 9.28
N PRO A 113 -14.03 12.67 9.19
CA PRO A 113 -13.19 13.18 8.11
C PRO A 113 -11.76 12.62 8.13
N THR A 114 -11.31 12.07 9.27
CA THR A 114 -9.99 11.46 9.42
C THR A 114 -9.99 9.95 9.18
N LEU A 115 -11.16 9.31 9.10
CA LEU A 115 -11.26 7.88 8.80
C LEU A 115 -11.12 7.68 7.30
N ARG A 116 -10.02 7.05 6.88
CA ARG A 116 -9.82 6.62 5.50
C ARG A 116 -9.63 5.12 5.47
N THR A 117 -10.37 4.45 4.59
CA THR A 117 -10.29 3.01 4.43
C THR A 117 -9.71 2.66 3.06
N TYR A 118 -8.94 1.59 3.01
CA TYR A 118 -8.26 1.14 1.80
C TYR A 118 -8.42 -0.36 1.63
N ALA A 119 -8.55 -0.78 0.37
CA ALA A 119 -8.50 -2.15 -0.07
C ALA A 119 -7.16 -2.40 -0.76
N GLY A 120 -6.57 -3.56 -0.57
CA GLY A 120 -5.38 -3.94 -1.31
C GLY A 120 -5.39 -5.38 -1.75
N GLN A 121 -4.72 -5.65 -2.86
CA GLN A 121 -4.47 -7.00 -3.36
C GLN A 121 -2.97 -7.21 -3.47
N SER A 122 -2.51 -8.42 -3.18
CA SER A 122 -1.11 -8.78 -3.34
C SER A 122 -0.72 -8.75 -4.82
N ALA A 123 0.44 -8.15 -5.11
CA ALA A 123 0.97 -8.10 -6.47
C ALA A 123 1.37 -9.47 -7.02
N THR A 124 1.60 -10.46 -6.15
CA THR A 124 2.11 -11.79 -6.53
C THR A 124 1.12 -12.92 -6.26
N ALA A 125 0.06 -12.68 -5.50
CA ALA A 125 -0.93 -13.70 -5.13
C ALA A 125 -2.33 -13.07 -5.02
N PRO A 126 -3.15 -13.05 -6.09
CA PRO A 126 -4.43 -12.33 -6.11
C PRO A 126 -5.45 -12.76 -5.04
N ALA A 127 -5.32 -13.98 -4.50
CA ALA A 127 -6.14 -14.46 -3.38
C ALA A 127 -5.77 -13.81 -2.03
N ASP A 128 -4.59 -13.22 -1.93
CA ASP A 128 -4.13 -12.51 -0.74
C ASP A 128 -4.53 -11.04 -0.83
N TYR A 129 -5.24 -10.55 0.20
CA TYR A 129 -5.76 -9.19 0.22
C TYR A 129 -5.60 -8.54 1.59
N VAL A 130 -5.67 -7.22 1.60
CA VAL A 130 -5.60 -6.40 2.82
C VAL A 130 -6.75 -5.40 2.88
N ARG A 131 -7.24 -5.15 4.08
CA ARG A 131 -8.07 -4.00 4.44
C ARG A 131 -7.30 -3.15 5.43
N LEU A 132 -7.16 -1.86 5.12
CA LEU A 132 -6.52 -0.89 6.01
C LEU A 132 -7.52 0.18 6.43
N GLU A 133 -7.45 0.54 7.69
CA GLU A 133 -8.17 1.68 8.25
C GLU A 133 -7.15 2.62 8.86
N VAL A 134 -7.17 3.87 8.43
CA VAL A 134 -6.30 4.92 8.97
C VAL A 134 -7.20 5.97 9.59
N THR A 135 -7.03 6.21 10.88
CA THR A 135 -7.71 7.26 11.64
C THR A 135 -6.70 8.25 12.18
N SER A 136 -7.13 9.29 12.91
CA SER A 136 -6.23 10.16 13.66
C SER A 136 -5.42 9.42 14.72
N THR A 137 -5.97 8.33 15.28
CA THR A 137 -5.41 7.60 16.44
C THR A 137 -4.53 6.41 16.06
N GLY A 138 -4.45 6.04 14.78
CA GLY A 138 -3.53 5.01 14.33
C GLY A 138 -3.96 4.36 13.02
N LEU A 139 -3.36 3.19 12.78
CA LEU A 139 -3.63 2.32 11.65
C LEU A 139 -4.08 0.94 12.14
N HIS A 140 -5.11 0.39 11.52
CA HIS A 140 -5.51 -1.00 11.68
C HIS A 140 -5.41 -1.70 10.33
N ALA A 141 -4.84 -2.91 10.33
CA ALA A 141 -4.75 -3.74 9.13
C ALA A 141 -5.29 -5.14 9.38
N LEU A 142 -6.10 -5.62 8.45
CA LEU A 142 -6.48 -7.02 8.34
C LEU A 142 -5.95 -7.55 7.02
N LEU A 143 -5.06 -8.55 7.08
CA LEU A 143 -4.51 -9.24 5.92
C LEU A 143 -5.10 -10.66 5.89
N VAL A 144 -5.60 -11.08 4.73
CA VAL A 144 -6.02 -12.47 4.51
C VAL A 144 -5.08 -13.08 3.50
N ARG A 145 -4.46 -14.21 3.88
CA ARG A 145 -3.47 -14.91 3.07
C ARG A 145 -3.44 -16.38 3.41
N ALA A 146 -3.42 -17.24 2.39
CA ALA A 146 -3.29 -18.70 2.56
C ALA A 146 -4.23 -19.28 3.64
N GLY A 147 -5.49 -18.82 3.69
CA GLY A 147 -6.50 -19.27 4.66
C GLY A 147 -6.33 -18.73 6.08
N ARG A 148 -5.39 -17.81 6.32
CA ARG A 148 -5.11 -17.20 7.63
C ARG A 148 -5.51 -15.74 7.65
N THR A 149 -5.86 -15.23 8.83
CA THR A 149 -6.09 -13.80 9.07
C THR A 149 -4.98 -13.26 9.94
N LEU A 150 -4.24 -12.30 9.41
CA LEU A 150 -3.16 -11.60 10.12
C LEU A 150 -3.63 -10.20 10.44
N LEU A 151 -3.23 -9.70 11.60
CA LEU A 151 -3.64 -8.39 12.10
C LEU A 151 -2.41 -7.52 12.36
N ILE A 152 -2.52 -6.25 12.00
CA ILE A 152 -1.61 -5.19 12.46
C ILE A 152 -2.46 -4.21 13.26
N GLU A 153 -2.11 -4.06 14.53
CA GLU A 153 -2.90 -3.29 15.50
C GLU A 153 -1.97 -2.32 16.25
N PRO A 154 -2.46 -1.14 16.66
CA PRO A 154 -1.74 -0.28 17.60
C PRO A 154 -1.35 -1.05 18.87
N TYR A 155 -0.12 -0.85 19.32
CA TYR A 155 0.42 -1.53 20.51
C TYR A 155 -0.44 -1.23 21.75
N ARG A 156 -0.96 0.00 21.83
CA ARG A 156 -1.94 0.49 22.81
C ARG A 156 -3.01 1.33 22.13
N ALA A 157 -4.14 1.55 22.80
CA ALA A 157 -5.16 2.45 22.30
C ALA A 157 -4.57 3.87 22.12
N GLY A 158 -4.73 4.44 20.92
CA GLY A 158 -4.19 5.75 20.57
C GLY A 158 -2.68 5.79 20.31
N ASP A 159 -1.97 4.64 20.32
CA ASP A 159 -0.55 4.60 19.96
C ASP A 159 -0.39 4.70 18.44
N THR A 160 0.11 5.85 17.97
CA THR A 160 0.33 6.10 16.55
C THR A 160 1.70 5.65 16.06
N GLN A 161 2.59 5.24 16.96
CA GLN A 161 4.00 4.97 16.67
C GLN A 161 4.31 3.48 16.68
N HIS A 162 3.76 2.72 17.62
CA HIS A 162 4.10 1.31 17.82
C HIS A 162 2.91 0.40 17.51
N TYR A 163 3.21 -0.72 16.86
CA TYR A 163 2.23 -1.67 16.38
C TYR A 163 2.67 -3.09 16.67
N ILE A 164 1.70 -3.98 16.84
CA ILE A 164 1.90 -5.42 16.88
C ILE A 164 1.39 -6.05 15.59
N CYS A 165 2.17 -6.98 15.03
CA CYS A 165 1.77 -7.81 13.90
C CYS A 165 1.72 -9.26 14.35
N PHE A 166 0.60 -9.93 14.13
CA PHE A 166 0.39 -11.29 14.59
C PHE A 166 -0.67 -12.03 13.77
N ASP A 167 -0.67 -13.35 13.88
CA ASP A 167 -1.78 -14.16 13.38
C ASP A 167 -2.94 -14.09 14.36
N LYS A 168 -4.15 -13.83 13.89
CA LYS A 168 -5.36 -13.78 14.71
C LYS A 168 -5.55 -15.05 15.56
N ALA A 169 -5.17 -16.23 15.05
CA ALA A 169 -5.24 -17.49 15.78
C ALA A 169 -4.29 -17.56 17.00
N ALA A 170 -3.30 -16.66 17.08
CA ALA A 170 -2.41 -16.55 18.23
C ALA A 170 -3.07 -15.83 19.42
N LEU A 171 -4.25 -15.22 19.25
CA LEU A 171 -4.99 -14.64 20.37
C LEU A 171 -5.49 -15.74 21.33
N PRO A 172 -5.54 -15.49 22.64
CA PRO A 172 -6.14 -16.42 23.60
C PRO A 172 -7.59 -16.74 23.26
N ALA A 173 -8.02 -17.97 23.49
CA ALA A 173 -9.42 -18.38 23.38
C ALA A 173 -10.31 -17.51 24.31
N GLY A 174 -11.52 -17.15 23.84
CA GLY A 174 -12.44 -16.27 24.59
C GLY A 174 -12.24 -14.77 24.36
N SER A 175 -11.31 -14.36 23.50
CA SER A 175 -11.08 -12.95 23.13
C SER A 175 -12.10 -12.37 22.13
N LYS A 176 -13.04 -13.19 21.64
CA LYS A 176 -14.23 -12.75 20.90
C LYS A 176 -15.45 -13.21 21.70
N PRO A 177 -16.38 -12.32 22.10
CA PRO A 177 -17.67 -12.79 22.60
C PRO A 177 -18.29 -13.66 21.51
N ALA A 178 -18.88 -14.79 21.90
CA ALA A 178 -19.73 -15.53 20.99
C ALA A 178 -20.74 -14.53 20.42
N PHE A 179 -20.87 -14.49 19.10
CA PHE A 179 -22.00 -13.78 18.50
C PHE A 179 -23.23 -14.60 18.86
N GLU A 180 -23.84 -14.29 19.99
CA GLU A 180 -25.10 -14.85 20.41
C GLU A 180 -26.16 -14.19 19.53
N ILE A 181 -26.80 -14.98 18.67
CA ILE A 181 -27.98 -14.51 17.93
C ILE A 181 -29.09 -14.36 18.97
N PRO A 182 -29.60 -13.15 19.25
CA PRO A 182 -30.75 -13.00 20.14
C PRO A 182 -31.93 -13.78 19.55
N GLY A 183 -32.35 -14.86 20.22
CA GLY A 183 -33.48 -15.71 19.81
C GLY A 183 -33.14 -17.00 19.03
N GLY A 184 -31.87 -17.44 18.99
CA GLY A 184 -31.55 -18.77 18.48
C GLY A 184 -32.09 -19.89 19.39
N PRO A 185 -32.58 -21.03 18.83
CA PRO A 185 -33.10 -22.11 19.65
C PRO A 185 -31.98 -22.70 20.52
N GLN A 186 -32.18 -22.65 21.84
CA GLN A 186 -31.41 -23.42 22.81
C GLN A 186 -31.70 -24.91 22.55
N ARG A 187 -30.69 -25.70 22.20
CA ARG A 187 -30.77 -27.16 22.18
C ARG A 187 -30.02 -27.73 23.36
#